data_AF-W9WCX3-F1
#
_entry.id   AF-W9WCX3-F1
#
_cell.length_a   1.000
_cell.length_b   1.000
_cell.length_c   1.000
_cell.angle_alpha   90.00
_cell.angle_beta   90.00
_cell.angle_gamma   90.00
#
_symmetry.space_group_name_H-M   'P 1'
#
loop_
_entity.id
_entity.type
_entity.pdbx_description
1 polymer ?
#
loop_
_entity_poly.entity_id
_entity_poly.type
_entity_poly.pdbx_seq_one_letter_code
_entity_poly.pdbx_strand_id
1 'polypeptide(L)' 'MPALLVAGQDDKVSSMVLAESYAKRLPDAKLKVLEGVGHWHVTEDVGTVTTALRGFL' A
#
# COMPACT_ATOMS: atom_id res chain seq x y z
N MET A 1 13.56 -4.96 -9.54
CA MET A 1 13.23 -3.52 -9.61
C MET A 1 12.46 -3.22 -8.35
N PRO A 2 12.92 -2.27 -7.52
CA PRO A 2 12.22 -1.89 -6.30
C PRO A 2 10.77 -1.49 -6.59
N ALA A 3 9.84 -1.95 -5.75
CA ALA A 3 8.43 -1.57 -5.83
C ALA A 3 7.88 -1.25 -4.44
N LEU A 4 7.03 -0.24 -4.34
CA LEU A 4 6.25 0.05 -3.14
C LEU A 4 4.78 -0.20 -3.44
N LEU A 5 4.16 -1.09 -2.68
CA LEU A 5 2.72 -1.28 -2.65
C LEU A 5 2.17 -0.56 -1.43
N VAL A 6 1.19 0.33 -1.64
CA VAL A 6 0.45 0.97 -0.56
C VAL A 6 -0.96 0.42 -0.60
N ALA A 7 -1.40 -0.18 0.50
CA ALA A 7 -2.71 -0.82 0.62
C ALA A 7 -3.35 -0.42 1.94
N GLY A 8 -4.65 -0.25 1.92
CA GLY A 8 -5.47 0.12 3.06
C GLY A 8 -6.16 -1.12 3.56
N GLN A 9 -6.18 -1.23 4.87
CA GLN A 9 -6.67 -2.41 5.55
C GLN A 9 -8.16 -2.67 5.24
N ASP A 10 -8.94 -1.61 5.02
CA ASP A 10 -10.39 -1.65 4.83
C ASP A 10 -10.81 -1.52 3.35
N ASP A 11 -9.85 -1.60 2.42
CA ASP A 11 -10.13 -1.57 0.98
C ASP A 11 -10.92 -2.83 0.54
N LYS A 12 -12.18 -2.62 0.12
CA LYS A 12 -13.07 -3.67 -0.39
C LYS A 12 -12.94 -3.93 -1.89
N VAL A 13 -12.22 -3.09 -2.62
CA VAL A 13 -12.00 -3.16 -4.06
C VAL A 13 -10.66 -3.86 -4.33
N SER A 14 -9.57 -3.33 -3.76
CA SER A 14 -8.22 -3.89 -3.85
C SER A 14 -7.82 -4.47 -2.49
N SER A 15 -8.42 -5.60 -2.13
CA SER A 15 -8.30 -6.20 -0.80
C SER A 15 -6.86 -6.54 -0.39
N MET A 16 -6.65 -6.67 0.93
CA MET A 16 -5.37 -7.09 1.51
C MET A 16 -4.85 -8.41 0.94
N VAL A 17 -5.74 -9.36 0.60
CA VAL A 17 -5.33 -10.63 -0.04
C VAL A 17 -4.64 -10.40 -1.38
N LEU A 18 -5.14 -9.46 -2.19
CA LEU A 18 -4.51 -9.11 -3.47
C LEU A 18 -3.16 -8.42 -3.25
N ALA A 19 -3.11 -7.44 -2.33
CA ALA A 19 -1.88 -6.71 -2.02
C ALA A 19 -0.76 -7.64 -1.52
N GLU A 20 -1.08 -8.57 -0.63
CA GLU A 20 -0.14 -9.61 -0.18
C GLU A 20 0.30 -10.54 -1.31
N SER A 21 -0.61 -10.90 -2.22
CA SER A 21 -0.27 -11.74 -3.38
C SER A 21 0.75 -11.05 -4.30
N TYR A 22 0.62 -9.74 -4.48
CA TYR A 22 1.56 -8.97 -5.29
C TYR A 22 2.92 -8.85 -4.60
N ALA A 23 2.94 -8.58 -3.29
CA ALA A 23 4.17 -8.53 -2.51
C ALA A 23 4.95 -9.87 -2.56
N LYS A 24 4.25 -11.00 -2.57
CA LYS A 24 4.88 -12.33 -2.74
C LYS A 24 5.45 -12.58 -4.14
N ARG A 25 4.87 -11.95 -5.18
CA ARG A 25 5.27 -12.15 -6.58
C ARG A 25 6.34 -11.17 -7.03
N LEU A 26 6.52 -10.06 -6.33
CA LEU A 26 7.47 -9.00 -6.65
C LEU A 26 8.69 -9.12 -5.74
N PRO A 27 9.86 -9.53 -6.25
CA PRO A 27 11.01 -9.92 -5.43
C PRO A 27 11.59 -8.79 -4.56
N ASP A 28 11.45 -7.53 -4.99
CA ASP A 28 11.96 -6.35 -4.27
C ASP A 28 10.83 -5.44 -3.74
N ALA A 29 9.61 -5.98 -3.60
CA ALA A 29 8.47 -5.21 -3.17
C ALA A 29 8.45 -4.96 -1.66
N LYS A 30 8.09 -3.74 -1.27
CA LYS A 30 7.69 -3.39 0.09
C LYS A 30 6.18 -3.15 0.12
N LEU A 31 5.48 -3.81 1.04
CA LEU A 31 4.05 -3.57 1.28
C LEU A 31 3.89 -2.66 2.50
N LYS A 32 3.31 -1.48 2.28
CA LYS A 32 2.89 -0.55 3.32
C LYS A 32 1.37 -0.66 3.51
N VAL A 33 0.97 -1.15 4.69
CA VAL A 33 -0.43 -1.21 5.10
C VAL A 33 -0.81 0.08 5.83
N LEU A 34 -1.98 0.63 5.50
CA LEU A 34 -2.61 1.78 6.14
C LEU A 34 -3.81 1.29 6.96
N GLU A 35 -3.70 1.32 8.28
CA GLU A 35 -4.75 0.87 9.20
C GLU A 35 -5.96 1.81 9.15
N GLY A 36 -7.17 1.25 9.11
CA GLY A 36 -8.42 2.04 9.05
C GLY A 36 -8.66 2.80 7.75
N VAL A 37 -7.89 2.54 6.69
CA VAL A 37 -7.99 3.23 5.40
C VAL A 37 -8.63 2.34 4.35
N GLY A 38 -9.59 2.90 3.59
CA GLY A 38 -10.27 2.26 2.48
C GLY A 38 -9.59 2.51 1.13
N HIS A 39 -10.32 2.29 0.03
CA HIS A 39 -9.76 2.25 -1.32
C HIS A 39 -9.05 3.53 -1.78
N TRP A 40 -9.47 4.69 -1.28
CA TRP A 40 -8.99 5.99 -1.74
C TRP A 40 -7.91 6.54 -0.81
N HIS A 41 -6.91 5.71 -0.51
CA HIS A 41 -5.77 5.99 0.39
C HIS A 41 -5.12 7.37 0.22
N VAL A 42 -5.00 7.86 -1.03
CA VAL A 42 -4.37 9.16 -1.33
C VAL A 42 -5.21 10.33 -0.81
N THR A 43 -6.53 10.14 -0.69
CA THR A 43 -7.45 11.14 -0.12
C THR A 43 -7.76 10.89 1.35
N GLU A 44 -7.80 9.63 1.76
CA GLU A 44 -8.14 9.22 3.13
C GLU A 44 -6.98 9.42 4.12
N ASP A 45 -5.73 9.20 3.68
CA ASP A 45 -4.52 9.41 4.48
C ASP A 45 -3.33 9.87 3.61
N VAL A 46 -3.45 11.08 3.08
CA VAL A 46 -2.40 11.70 2.24
C VAL A 46 -1.05 11.80 2.96
N GLY A 47 -1.06 11.97 4.29
CA GLY A 47 0.14 12.16 5.10
C GLY A 47 0.98 10.89 5.17
N THR A 48 0.35 9.76 5.50
CA THR A 48 1.05 8.47 5.57
C THR A 48 1.47 8.00 4.18
N VAL A 49 0.64 8.22 3.15
CA VAL A 49 1.02 7.91 1.76
C VAL A 49 2.25 8.71 1.35
N THR A 50 2.26 10.03 1.60
CA THR A 50 3.41 10.89 1.28
C THR A 50 4.67 10.46 2.03
N THR A 51 4.54 10.08 3.30
CA THR A 51 5.66 9.58 4.10
C THR A 51 6.23 8.27 3.55
N ALA A 52 5.35 7.34 3.14
CA ALA A 52 5.76 6.08 2.53
C ALA A 52 6.51 6.30 1.20
N LEU A 53 6.02 7.23 0.36
CA LEU A 53 6.69 7.61 -0.88
C LEU A 53 8.07 8.24 -0.63
N ARG A 54 8.17 9.18 0.32
CA ARG A 54 9.46 9.82 0.69
C ARG A 54 10.48 8.84 1.24
N GLY A 55 10.05 7.79 1.93
CA GLY A 55 10.95 6.74 2.43
C GLY A 55 11.35 5.70 1.38
N PHE A 56 10.71 5.70 0.22
CA PHE A 56 10.98 4.77 -0.88
C PHE A 56 11.84 5.38 -1.98
N LEU A 57 11.67 6.68 -2.25
CA LEU A 57 12.52 7.48 -3.15
C LEU A 57 13.88 7.81 -2.50
#